data_AF-A0A945E8S0-F1
#
_entry.id   AF-A0A945E8S0-F1
#
_cell.length_a   1.000
_cell.length_b   1.000
_cell.length_c   1.000
_cell.angle_alpha   90.00
_cell.angle_beta   90.00
_cell.angle_gamma   90.00
#
_symmetry.space_group_name_H-M   'P 1'
#
loop_
_entity.id
_entity.type
_entity.pdbx_description
1 polymer ?
#
loop_
_entity_poly.entity_id
_entity_poly.type
_entity_poly.pdbx_seq_one_letter_code
_entity_poly.pdbx_strand_id
1 'polypeptide(L)'
;MPKIFSKKGDPKVLNAWAFYDWANSVYPLVISSSVFPIYYGALFLDDLYIEVFGFNFKNTALISFLTAFAFIILSFITPLLSGIADYMGNKKTFLKFFCYLGSLSCIGLYWFDLENI
;
A
#
# COMPACT_ATOMS: atom_id res chain seq x y z
N MET A 1 -4.33 -30.72 11.43
CA MET A 1 -4.47 -29.76 12.54
C MET A 1 -5.93 -29.33 12.61
N PRO A 2 -6.65 -29.54 13.73
CA PRO A 2 -8.08 -29.27 13.77
C PRO A 2 -8.31 -27.77 13.61
N LYS A 3 -9.18 -27.39 12.68
CA LYS A 3 -9.64 -26.00 12.52
C LYS A 3 -10.47 -25.68 13.77
N ILE A 4 -9.85 -25.09 14.79
CA ILE A 4 -10.57 -24.47 15.90
C ILE A 4 -11.30 -23.28 15.27
N PHE A 5 -12.56 -23.49 14.90
CA PHE A 5 -13.46 -22.40 14.54
C PHE A 5 -13.62 -21.54 15.80
N SER A 6 -12.82 -20.49 15.92
CA SER A 6 -13.01 -19.47 16.94
C SER A 6 -14.48 -19.03 16.88
N LYS A 7 -15.18 -19.06 18.01
CA LYS A 7 -16.55 -18.55 18.07
C LYS A 7 -16.56 -17.13 17.52
N LYS A 8 -17.48 -16.85 16.59
CA LYS A 8 -17.69 -15.51 16.05
C LYS A 8 -18.00 -14.58 17.23
N GLY A 9 -17.18 -13.54 17.43
CA GLY A 9 -17.28 -12.64 18.60
C GLY A 9 -16.36 -12.97 19.77
N ASP A 10 -15.36 -13.86 19.62
CA ASP A 10 -14.33 -14.04 20.65
C ASP A 10 -13.55 -12.72 20.88
N PRO A 11 -13.53 -12.16 22.10
CA PRO A 11 -12.85 -10.91 22.41
C PRO A 11 -11.35 -10.96 22.09
N LYS A 12 -10.70 -12.13 22.14
CA LYS A 12 -9.28 -12.27 21.78
C LYS A 12 -9.05 -12.03 20.29
N VAL A 13 -9.94 -12.56 19.44
CA VAL A 13 -9.87 -12.38 17.99
C VAL A 13 -10.20 -10.93 17.63
N LEU A 14 -11.22 -10.35 18.26
CA LEU A 14 -11.60 -8.95 18.05
C LEU A 14 -10.47 -7.99 18.41
N ASN A 15 -9.82 -8.18 19.56
CA ASN A 15 -8.66 -7.39 19.97
C ASN A 15 -7.48 -7.59 19.00
N ALA A 16 -7.22 -8.82 18.54
CA ALA A 16 -6.15 -9.08 17.59
C ALA A 16 -6.37 -8.34 16.25
N TRP A 17 -7.61 -8.31 15.75
CA TRP A 17 -7.96 -7.55 14.54
C TRP A 17 -7.92 -6.03 14.78
N ALA A 18 -8.36 -5.55 15.94
CA ALA A 18 -8.27 -4.13 16.28
C ALA A 18 -6.81 -3.65 16.34
N PHE A 19 -5.92 -4.42 16.96
CA PHE A 19 -4.48 -4.12 16.97
C PHE A 19 -3.87 -4.18 15.56
N TYR A 20 -4.31 -5.13 14.72
CA TYR A 20 -3.88 -5.23 13.33
C TYR A 20 -4.29 -3.99 12.52
N ASP A 21 -5.56 -3.57 12.60
CA ASP A 21 -6.06 -2.40 11.87
C ASP A 21 -5.37 -1.11 12.35
N TRP A 22 -5.10 -1.01 13.66
CA TRP A 22 -4.33 0.10 14.20
C TRP A 22 -2.92 0.16 13.60
N ALA A 23 -2.17 -0.95 13.62
CA ALA A 23 -0.84 -1.00 13.04
C ALA A 23 -0.84 -0.73 11.52
N ASN A 24 -1.84 -1.24 10.80
CA ASN A 24 -1.95 -1.07 9.35
C ASN A 24 -2.18 0.40 8.94
N SER A 25 -2.85 1.20 9.76
CA SER A 25 -3.08 2.63 9.48
C SER A 25 -1.81 3.50 9.51
N VAL A 26 -0.76 3.04 10.19
CA VAL A 26 0.53 3.75 10.27
C VAL A 26 1.26 3.72 8.92
N TYR A 27 1.07 2.67 8.13
CA TYR A 27 1.71 2.52 6.82
C TYR A 27 1.39 3.67 5.85
N PRO A 28 0.11 3.95 5.50
CA PRO A 28 -0.20 5.08 4.62
C PRO A 28 0.18 6.42 5.26
N LEU A 29 0.10 6.54 6.59
CA LEU A 29 0.48 7.77 7.29
C LEU A 29 1.97 8.09 7.13
N VAL A 30 2.87 7.12 7.27
CA VAL A 30 4.32 7.38 7.30
C VAL A 30 4.98 7.11 5.94
N ILE A 31 4.70 5.96 5.34
CA ILE A 31 5.37 5.53 4.11
C ILE A 31 4.90 6.39 2.94
N SER A 32 3.58 6.52 2.76
CA SER A 32 3.01 7.27 1.62
C SER A 32 3.23 8.77 1.76
N SER A 33 3.10 9.34 2.96
CA SER A 33 3.18 10.79 3.15
C SER A 33 4.60 11.35 3.28
N SER A 34 5.54 10.57 3.82
CA SER A 34 6.86 11.09 4.24
C SER A 34 8.00 10.36 3.56
N VAL A 35 8.03 9.03 3.59
CA VAL A 35 9.17 8.27 3.04
C VAL A 35 9.20 8.34 1.51
N PHE A 36 8.06 8.10 0.85
CA PHE A 36 7.99 8.05 -0.61
C PHE A 36 8.31 9.40 -1.28
N PRO A 37 7.79 10.54 -0.79
CA PRO A 37 8.15 11.85 -1.34
C PRO A 37 9.63 12.19 -1.20
N ILE A 38 10.27 11.80 -0.09
CA ILE A 38 11.71 12.00 0.12
C ILE A 38 12.52 11.12 -0.84
N TYR A 39 12.16 9.83 -0.96
CA TYR A 39 12.80 8.89 -1.89
C TYR A 39 12.74 9.39 -3.34
N TYR A 40 11.55 9.78 -3.80
CA TYR A 40 11.34 10.32 -5.13
C TYR A 40 12.09 11.64 -5.35
N GLY A 41 12.08 12.54 -4.35
CA GLY A 41 12.84 13.77 -4.40
C GLY A 41 14.35 13.54 -4.51
N ALA A 42 14.88 12.48 -3.87
CA ALA A 42 16.29 12.10 -3.96
C ALA A 42 16.70 11.49 -5.31
N LEU A 43 15.79 10.79 -5.99
CA LEU A 43 16.03 10.23 -7.33
C LEU A 43 16.14 11.30 -8.41
N PHE A 44 15.42 12.41 -8.28
CA PHE A 44 15.31 13.44 -9.31
C PHE A 44 15.89 14.79 -8.84
N LEU A 45 17.02 14.76 -8.13
CA LEU A 45 17.69 15.95 -7.56
C LEU A 45 18.16 16.95 -8.64
N ASP A 46 18.56 16.45 -9.81
CA ASP A 46 19.14 17.27 -10.88
C ASP A 46 18.09 17.78 -11.90
N ASP A 47 16.93 17.13 -12.00
CA ASP A 47 15.86 17.48 -12.94
C ASP A 47 14.60 18.02 -12.23
N LEU A 48 14.45 19.34 -12.25
CA LEU A 48 13.28 20.04 -11.70
C LEU A 48 12.00 19.81 -12.52
N TYR A 49 12.15 19.44 -13.79
CA TYR A 49 11.07 19.21 -14.75
C TYR A 49 11.23 17.82 -15.35
N ILE A 50 10.22 16.97 -15.13
CA ILE A 50 10.16 15.63 -15.71
C ILE A 50 9.15 15.70 -16.84
N GLU A 51 9.58 15.31 -18.04
CA GLU A 51 8.71 15.26 -19.21
C GLU A 51 7.90 13.96 -19.18
N VAL A 52 6.62 14.07 -18.85
CA VAL A 52 5.71 12.92 -18.72
C VAL A 52 4.63 13.07 -19.78
N PHE A 53 4.52 12.10 -20.69
CA PHE A 53 3.55 12.13 -21.81
C PHE A 53 3.61 13.41 -22.67
N GLY A 54 4.78 14.05 -22.79
CA GLY A 54 4.98 15.28 -23.57
C GLY A 54 4.61 16.58 -22.85
N PHE A 55 4.35 16.52 -21.54
CA PHE A 55 4.11 17.70 -20.70
C PHE A 55 5.21 17.81 -19.63
N ASN A 56 5.73 19.03 -19.45
CA ASN A 56 6.74 19.33 -18.44
C ASN A 56 6.08 19.54 -17.07
N PHE A 57 6.20 18.54 -16.19
CA PHE A 57 5.68 18.63 -14.83
C PHE A 57 6.80 18.91 -13.83
N LYS A 58 6.52 19.80 -12.88
CA LYS A 58 7.39 19.97 -11.72
C LYS A 58 7.37 18.67 -10.91
N ASN A 59 8.56 18.14 -10.62
CA ASN A 59 8.78 16.88 -9.92
C ASN A 59 7.91 16.72 -8.63
N THR A 60 7.79 17.79 -7.83
CA THR A 60 6.95 17.81 -6.62
C THR A 60 5.43 17.77 -6.87
N ALA A 61 4.96 18.23 -8.02
CA ALA A 61 3.54 18.14 -8.38
C ALA A 61 3.19 16.73 -8.88
N LEU A 62 4.11 16.09 -9.61
CA LEU A 62 3.89 14.77 -10.19
C LEU A 62 3.62 13.72 -9.12
N ILE A 63 4.39 13.71 -8.02
CA ILE A 63 4.17 12.74 -6.92
C ILE A 63 2.79 12.90 -6.27
N SER A 64 2.29 14.14 -6.15
CA SER A 64 0.97 14.39 -5.59
C SER A 64 -0.15 13.87 -6.51
N PHE A 65 -0.01 14.07 -7.83
CA PHE A 65 -0.94 13.51 -8.82
C PHE A 65 -0.91 11.98 -8.85
N LEU A 66 0.27 11.39 -8.81
CA LEU A 66 0.45 9.93 -8.87
C LEU A 66 -0.13 9.26 -7.62
N THR A 67 0.10 9.86 -6.45
CA THR A 67 -0.47 9.40 -5.17
C THR A 67 -1.99 9.54 -5.15
N ALA A 68 -2.54 10.66 -5.64
CA ALA A 68 -3.98 10.86 -5.75
C ALA A 68 -4.64 9.83 -6.69
N PHE A 69 -4.04 9.57 -7.84
CA PHE A 69 -4.50 8.55 -8.78
C PHE A 69 -4.48 7.15 -8.17
N ALA A 70 -3.39 6.80 -7.46
CA ALA A 70 -3.29 5.55 -6.71
C ALA A 70 -4.39 5.42 -5.66
N PHE A 71 -4.73 6.50 -4.93
CA PHE A 71 -5.81 6.48 -3.96
C PHE A 71 -7.20 6.31 -4.58
N ILE A 72 -7.45 6.89 -5.75
CA ILE A 72 -8.70 6.68 -6.48
C ILE A 72 -8.87 5.18 -6.79
N ILE A 73 -7.84 4.55 -7.38
CA ILE A 73 -7.87 3.11 -7.67
C ILE A 73 -8.06 2.30 -6.37
N LEU A 74 -7.30 2.65 -5.33
CA LEU A 74 -7.38 1.97 -4.03
C LEU A 74 -8.79 2.04 -3.43
N SER A 75 -9.50 3.17 -3.58
CA SER A 75 -10.84 3.37 -3.03
C SER A 75 -11.90 2.42 -3.63
N PHE A 76 -11.70 1.97 -4.87
CA PHE A 76 -12.58 0.98 -5.51
C PHE A 76 -12.18 -0.47 -5.18
N ILE A 77 -10.87 -0.75 -5.14
CA ILE A 77 -10.34 -2.09 -4.90
C ILE A 77 -10.57 -2.53 -3.44
N THR A 78 -10.36 -1.63 -2.47
CA THR A 78 -10.48 -1.96 -1.03
C THR A 78 -11.83 -2.52 -0.62
N PRO A 79 -13.00 -1.91 -0.94
CA PRO A 79 -14.29 -2.48 -0.59
C PRO A 79 -14.58 -3.79 -1.33
N LEU A 80 -14.17 -3.92 -2.59
CA LEU A 80 -14.37 -5.14 -3.37
C LEU A 80 -13.62 -6.33 -2.75
N LEU A 81 -12.32 -6.16 -2.50
CA LEU A 81 -11.48 -7.25 -1.98
C LEU A 81 -11.82 -7.54 -0.50
N SER A 82 -12.17 -6.51 0.28
CA SER A 82 -12.60 -6.70 1.69
C SER A 82 -13.93 -7.45 1.76
N GLY A 83 -14.90 -7.12 0.90
CA GLY A 83 -16.18 -7.84 0.81
C GLY A 83 -16.01 -9.31 0.44
N ILE A 84 -15.11 -9.60 -0.52
CA ILE A 84 -14.77 -10.98 -0.90
C ILE A 84 -14.11 -11.75 0.26
N ALA A 85 -13.19 -11.11 0.98
CA ALA A 85 -12.51 -11.73 2.13
C ALA A 85 -13.47 -12.04 3.29
N ASP A 86 -14.45 -11.15 3.51
CA ASP A 86 -15.49 -11.32 4.52
C ASP A 86 -16.48 -12.44 4.14
N TYR A 87 -16.85 -12.54 2.86
CA TYR A 87 -17.74 -13.60 2.36
C TYR A 87 -17.10 -15.00 2.45
N MET A 88 -15.81 -15.12 2.12
CA MET A 88 -15.11 -16.42 2.16
C MET A 88 -14.78 -16.92 3.58
N GLY A 89 -14.95 -16.08 4.62
CA GLY A 89 -14.63 -16.45 6.01
C GLY A 89 -13.15 -16.77 6.26
N ASN A 90 -12.26 -16.52 5.30
CA ASN A 90 -10.83 -16.87 5.34
C ASN A 90 -9.93 -15.62 5.34
N LYS A 91 -10.28 -14.64 6.17
CA LYS A 91 -9.59 -13.34 6.31
C LYS A 91 -8.08 -13.46 6.49
N LYS A 92 -7.62 -14.51 7.18
CA LYS A 92 -6.18 -14.77 7.45
C LYS A 92 -5.39 -15.09 6.18
N THR A 93 -6.00 -15.72 5.18
CA THR A 93 -5.32 -16.05 3.92
C THR A 93 -5.17 -14.82 3.04
N PHE A 94 -6.21 -13.99 2.95
CA PHE A 94 -6.14 -12.68 2.28
C PHE A 94 -5.07 -11.78 2.91
N LEU A 95 -5.00 -11.73 4.24
CA LEU A 95 -3.98 -10.96 4.96
C LEU A 95 -2.55 -11.40 4.59
N LYS A 96 -2.29 -12.72 4.56
CA LYS A 96 -0.97 -13.25 4.14
C LYS A 96 -0.64 -12.89 2.71
N PHE A 97 -1.61 -13.02 1.79
CA PHE A 97 -1.42 -12.71 0.38
C PHE A 97 -1.01 -11.24 0.19
N PHE A 98 -1.72 -10.29 0.80
CA PHE A 98 -1.38 -8.87 0.69
C PHE A 98 -0.05 -8.52 1.36
N CYS A 99 0.28 -9.17 2.49
CA CYS A 99 1.55 -8.96 3.16
C CYS A 99 2.73 -9.41 2.27
N TYR A 100 2.64 -10.57 1.63
CA TYR A 100 3.67 -11.03 0.70
C TYR A 100 3.74 -10.16 -0.55
N LEU A 101 2.60 -9.80 -1.14
CA LEU A 101 2.56 -8.91 -2.30
C LEU A 101 3.22 -7.55 -1.98
N GLY A 102 2.90 -6.95 -0.83
CA GLY A 102 3.50 -5.70 -0.38
C GLY A 102 5.01 -5.83 -0.13
N SER A 103 5.45 -6.93 0.49
CA SER A 103 6.89 -7.17 0.69
C SER A 103 7.65 -7.33 -0.63
N LEU A 104 7.06 -8.00 -1.62
CA LEU A 104 7.63 -8.13 -2.96
C LEU A 104 7.70 -6.78 -3.68
N SER A 105 6.67 -5.93 -3.55
CA SER A 105 6.69 -4.57 -4.08
C SER A 105 7.80 -3.73 -3.46
N CYS A 106 8.04 -3.83 -2.14
CA CYS A 106 9.13 -3.13 -1.47
C CYS A 106 10.51 -3.63 -1.93
N ILE A 107 10.67 -4.93 -2.19
CA ILE A 107 11.91 -5.46 -2.79
C ILE A 107 12.08 -4.92 -4.22
N GLY A 108 10.99 -4.79 -4.99
CA GLY A 108 11.02 -4.23 -6.33
C GLY A 108 11.55 -2.79 -6.39
N LEU A 109 11.28 -1.97 -5.36
CA LEU A 109 11.81 -0.61 -5.25
C LEU A 109 13.34 -0.57 -5.22
N TYR A 110 14.02 -1.60 -4.71
CA TYR A 110 15.49 -1.68 -4.75
C TYR A 110 16.04 -1.67 -6.19
N TRP A 111 15.28 -2.19 -7.14
CA TRP A 111 15.67 -2.23 -8.55
C TRP A 111 15.33 -0.92 -9.30
N PHE A 112 14.67 0.02 -8.63
CA PHE A 112 14.16 1.26 -9.22
C PHE A 112 15.21 2.36 -9.12
N ASP A 113 16.17 2.34 -10.05
CA ASP A 113 17.27 3.31 -10.18
C ASP A 113 17.17 4.05 -11.53
N LEU A 114 17.73 5.26 -11.66
CA LEU A 114 17.70 6.09 -12.87
C LEU A 114 18.25 5.38 -14.13
N GLU A 115 19.16 4.42 -13.96
CA GLU A 115 19.69 3.59 -15.04
C GLU A 115 18.72 2.50 -15.54
N ASN A 116 17.66 2.21 -14.79
CA ASN A 116 16.67 1.17 -15.04
C ASN A 116 15.23 1.71 -15.29
N ILE A 117 15.08 3.02 -15.51
CA ILE A 117 13.80 3.70 -15.81
C ILE A 117 13.73 4.08 -17.29
#